data_AF-A0AAE2WFE7-F1
#
_entry.id   AF-A0AAE2WFE7-F1
#
_cell.length_a   1.000
_cell.length_b   1.000
_cell.length_c   1.000
_cell.angle_alpha   90.00
_cell.angle_beta   90.00
_cell.angle_gamma   90.00
#
_symmetry.space_group_name_H-M   'P 1'
#
loop_
_entity.id
_entity.type
_entity.pdbx_description
1 polymer ?
#
loop_
_entity_poly.entity_id
_entity_poly.type
_entity_poly.pdbx_seq_one_letter_code
_entity_poly.pdbx_strand_id
1 'polypeptide(L)' 'MPSTINLKGRWLEEPAFITGMPVTVTVESGRIIIETQINL' A
#
# COMPACT_ATOMS: atom_id res chain seq x y z
N MET A 1 19.40 3.70 -9.65
CA MET A 1 18.36 2.68 -9.42
C MET A 1 17.33 3.29 -8.50
N PRO A 2 16.03 3.27 -8.84
CA PRO A 2 15.01 3.75 -7.91
C PRO A 2 15.05 2.88 -6.64
N SER A 3 15.08 3.53 -5.49
CA SER A 3 15.05 2.85 -4.19
C SER A 3 13.72 2.12 -4.03
N THR A 4 13.76 0.81 -3.75
CA THR A 4 12.56 0.00 -3.50
C THR A 4 12.29 -0.10 -2.00
N ILE A 5 11.05 0.13 -1.60
CA ILE A 5 10.56 -0.14 -0.25
C ILE A 5 9.77 -1.46 -0.30
N ASN A 6 10.17 -2.44 0.53
CA ASN A 6 9.50 -3.74 0.60
C ASN A 6 8.67 -3.83 1.89
N LEU A 7 7.36 -4.03 1.76
CA LEU A 7 6.44 -4.23 2.88
C LEU A 7 6.05 -5.71 2.98
N LYS A 8 5.94 -6.25 4.20
CA LYS A 8 5.58 -7.65 4.45
C LYS A 8 4.74 -7.78 5.73
N GLY A 9 3.86 -8.78 5.76
CA GLY A 9 3.09 -9.18 6.96
C GLY A 9 1.61 -9.39 6.67
N ARG A 10 0.93 -10.16 7.54
CA ARG A 10 -0.50 -10.48 7.41
C ARG A 10 -1.41 -9.24 7.50
N TRP A 11 -0.95 -8.18 8.17
CA TRP A 11 -1.65 -6.90 8.27
C TRP A 11 -1.87 -6.21 6.92
N LEU A 12 -1.18 -6.64 5.84
CA LEU A 12 -1.44 -6.18 4.48
C LEU A 12 -2.63 -6.93 3.84
N GLU A 13 -2.84 -8.19 4.18
CA GLU A 13 -3.89 -9.02 3.61
C GLU A 13 -5.27 -8.68 4.20
N GLU A 14 -5.33 -8.46 5.51
CA GLU A 14 -6.56 -8.09 6.25
C GLU A 14 -7.30 -6.87 5.64
N PRO A 15 -6.61 -5.75 5.29
CA PRO A 15 -7.21 -4.60 4.62
C PRO A 15 -7.20 -4.70 3.08
N ALA A 16 -7.05 -5.89 2.49
CA ALA A 16 -7.12 -6.13 1.05
C ALA A 16 -6.00 -5.49 0.19
N PHE A 17 -4.76 -5.44 0.68
CA PHE A 17 -3.58 -5.24 -0.19
C PHE A 17 -3.22 -6.57 -0.89
N ILE A 18 -4.04 -6.94 -1.87
CA ILE A 18 -3.88 -8.18 -2.64
C ILE A 18 -3.01 -7.90 -3.87
N THR A 19 -2.19 -8.88 -4.26
CA THR A 19 -1.38 -8.78 -5.48
C THR A 19 -2.25 -8.50 -6.71
N GLY A 20 -1.85 -7.53 -7.52
CA GLY A 20 -2.56 -7.16 -8.76
C GLY A 20 -3.69 -6.13 -8.56
N MET A 21 -4.00 -5.73 -7.31
CA MET A 21 -4.88 -4.59 -7.07
C MET A 21 -4.11 -3.26 -7.16
N PRO A 22 -4.71 -2.23 -7.78
CA PRO A 22 -4.14 -0.89 -7.75
C PRO A 22 -4.15 -0.33 -6.32
N VAL A 23 -3.11 0.43 -6.00
CA VAL A 23 -3.01 1.18 -4.74
C VAL A 23 -2.67 2.63 -5.04
N THR A 24 -3.15 3.52 -4.18
CA THR A 24 -2.76 4.92 -4.18
C THR A 24 -1.62 5.11 -3.17
N VAL A 25 -0.57 5.83 -3.57
CA VAL A 25 0.57 6.15 -2.71
C VAL A 25 0.72 7.66 -2.64
N THR A 26 0.64 8.23 -1.44
CA THR A 26 0.81 9.65 -1.18
C THR A 26 1.81 9.92 -0.06
N VAL A 27 2.29 11.16 0.01
CA VAL A 27 3.12 11.65 1.11
C VAL A 27 2.35 12.72 1.85
N GLU A 28 2.04 12.47 3.12
CA GLU A 28 1.29 13.39 3.98
C GLU A 28 2.00 13.57 5.32
N SER A 29 2.25 14.83 5.72
CA SER A 29 2.92 15.16 6.99
C SER A 29 4.22 14.37 7.24
N GLY A 30 5.01 14.11 6.18
CA GLY A 30 6.25 13.34 6.26
C GLY A 30 6.07 11.82 6.38
N ARG A 31 4.85 11.30 6.15
CA ARG A 31 4.51 9.87 6.18
C ARG A 31 4.10 9.40 4.79
N ILE A 32 4.45 8.17 4.46
CA ILE A 32 3.92 7.49 3.27
C ILE A 32 2.59 6.88 3.66
N ILE A 33 1.52 7.26 2.95
CA ILE A 33 0.20 6.69 3.09
C ILE A 33 -0.04 5.80 1.86
N ILE A 34 -0.51 4.58 2.12
CA ILE A 34 -0.83 3.60 1.08
C ILE A 34 -2.27 3.18 1.27
N GLU A 35 -3.09 3.41 0.25
CA GLU A 35 -4.52 3.12 0.29
C GLU A 35 -4.85 2.10 -0.81
N THR A 36 -5.64 1.08 -0.47
CA THR A 36 -6.19 0.14 -1.46
C THR A 36 -7.55 0.64 -1.94
N GLN A 37 -7.86 0.45 -3.22
CA GLN A 37 -9.19 0.73 -3.73
C GLN A 37 -10.13 -0.41 -3.36
N ILE A 38 -10.86 -0.25 -2.26
CA ILE A 38 -11.90 -1.19 -1.84
C ILE A 38 -13.19 -0.83 -2.58
N ASN A 39 -13.56 -1.64 -3.58
CA ASN A 39 -14.89 -1.57 -4.18
C ASN A 39 -15.84 -2.42 -3.33
N LEU A 40 -16.50 -1.80 -2.35
CA LEU A 40 -17.64 -2.41 -1.62
C LEU A 40 -18.93 -2.28 -2.44
#